data_AF-A0A4R5XLF1-F1
#
_entry.id   AF-A0A4R5XLF1-F1
#
_cell.length_a   1.000
_cell.length_b   1.000
_cell.length_c   1.000
_cell.angle_alpha   90.00
_cell.angle_beta   90.00
_cell.angle_gamma   90.00
#
_symmetry.space_group_name_H-M   'P 1'
#
loop_
_entity.id
_entity.type
_entity.pdbx_description
1 polymer ?
#
loop_
_entity_poly.entity_id
_entity_poly.type
_entity_poly.pdbx_seq_one_letter_code
_entity_poly.pdbx_strand_id
1 'polypeptide(L)'
;MIRVIEPGLLSTIQDEGRNGFQQYGVIASGVMDTFAYRIANILVGNEEREAVIEVTLTGPTLEFEKDGLIAICGADFSAQLDGEPCPTWRPVFVKQGTTLHMKFSKKGCRAVIAVGGGLDLPIVMNSKSTYLRAQIGGLNGRTLDKEDVIQNNPLSQKSKQIILSLTKKVGKSFTSRWSISKVYLHEIYYGSSLRVMKGRQYDEFAPDSQQDFWEKPFKVSPQSDRMGFRLDGTELKRTVSEDLLSEAVAFGTIQVPADGQAIILLADRQTIGGYPKIGQVSSVDLPALVQKKPGETIHFKEISHEEAQCSLLKREQDIRELKWIIDRKIESGGDNHAAG
;
A
#
# COMPACT_ATOMS: atom_id res chain seq x y z
N MET A 1 -19.20 10.76 6.55
CA MET A 1 -19.42 9.74 7.59
C MET A 1 -19.60 8.43 6.86
N ILE A 2 -18.88 7.41 7.31
CA ILE A 2 -18.84 6.08 6.70
C ILE A 2 -19.15 5.08 7.80
N ARG A 3 -20.19 4.27 7.62
CA ARG A 3 -20.58 3.22 8.55
C ARG A 3 -20.08 1.87 8.04
N VAL A 4 -19.48 1.08 8.93
CA VAL A 4 -18.98 -0.26 8.62
C VAL A 4 -20.10 -1.27 8.82
N ILE A 5 -20.60 -1.84 7.73
CA ILE A 5 -21.61 -2.91 7.77
C ILE A 5 -20.95 -4.27 7.99
N GLU A 6 -19.85 -4.50 7.28
CA GLU A 6 -18.98 -5.67 7.46
C GLU A 6 -17.52 -5.21 7.38
N PRO A 7 -16.65 -5.60 8.32
CA PRO A 7 -15.28 -5.07 8.37
C PRO A 7 -14.31 -5.72 7.36
N GLY A 8 -14.71 -6.82 6.72
CA GLY A 8 -13.81 -7.65 5.92
C GLY A 8 -12.86 -8.49 6.80
N LEU A 9 -11.79 -9.03 6.22
CA LEU A 9 -10.82 -9.84 6.96
C LEU A 9 -9.89 -8.99 7.83
N LEU A 10 -9.29 -7.96 7.22
CA LEU A 10 -8.37 -7.06 7.89
C LEU A 10 -8.43 -5.70 7.19
N SER A 11 -9.23 -4.80 7.76
CA SER A 11 -9.33 -3.41 7.35
C SER A 11 -8.82 -2.50 8.46
N THR A 12 -7.88 -1.62 8.15
CA THR A 12 -7.27 -0.69 9.15
C THR A 12 -7.09 0.70 8.55
N ILE A 13 -7.03 1.71 9.41
CA ILE A 13 -6.66 3.06 8.97
C ILE A 13 -5.14 3.13 8.85
N GLN A 14 -4.64 3.63 7.73
CA GLN A 14 -3.21 3.77 7.48
C GLN A 14 -2.89 5.11 6.80
N ASP A 15 -1.81 5.75 7.21
CA ASP A 15 -1.14 6.83 6.48
C ASP A 15 0.33 6.45 6.19
N GLU A 16 1.25 7.41 6.11
CA GLU A 16 2.68 7.15 5.91
C GLU A 16 3.39 6.54 7.15
N GLY A 17 2.71 6.50 8.31
CA GLY A 17 3.25 5.97 9.55
C GLY A 17 3.93 7.01 10.45
N ARG A 18 4.34 6.55 11.64
CA ARG A 18 4.86 7.36 12.76
C ARG A 18 6.37 7.55 12.70
N ASN A 19 6.84 8.19 11.65
CA ASN A 19 8.26 8.44 11.47
C ASN A 19 8.82 9.40 12.53
N GLY A 20 10.05 9.15 12.99
CA GLY A 20 10.76 9.97 13.99
C GLY A 20 10.71 9.41 15.42
N PHE A 21 9.87 8.41 15.68
CA PHE A 21 9.73 7.78 17.00
C PHE A 21 10.45 6.43 17.13
N GLN A 22 11.06 5.92 16.05
CA GLN A 22 11.77 4.63 16.05
C GLN A 22 12.92 4.56 17.06
N GLN A 23 13.59 5.70 17.30
CA GLN A 23 14.64 5.82 18.32
C GLN A 23 14.16 5.54 19.75
N TYR A 24 12.85 5.68 20.01
CA TYR A 24 12.21 5.39 21.30
C TYR A 24 11.56 3.99 21.33
N GLY A 25 11.83 3.14 20.34
CA GLY A 25 11.26 1.80 20.23
C GLY A 25 9.84 1.75 19.65
N VAL A 26 9.28 2.89 19.23
CA VAL A 26 7.95 2.92 18.57
C VAL A 26 8.12 2.59 17.09
N ILE A 27 7.45 1.55 16.61
CA ILE A 27 7.51 1.19 15.20
C ILE A 27 6.76 2.21 14.32
N ALA A 28 7.13 2.28 13.04
CA ALA A 28 6.53 3.23 12.10
C ALA A 28 5.08 2.87 11.74
N SER A 29 4.77 1.58 11.53
CA SER A 29 3.56 1.15 10.83
C SER A 29 3.45 1.83 9.46
N GLY A 30 2.24 2.23 9.04
CA GLY A 30 2.02 2.84 7.73
C GLY A 30 1.34 1.90 6.76
N VAL A 31 0.95 2.47 5.62
CA VAL A 31 0.40 1.73 4.49
C VAL A 31 1.45 0.82 3.87
N MET A 32 1.04 -0.37 3.45
CA MET A 32 1.91 -1.35 2.82
C MET A 32 2.22 -0.99 1.36
N ASP A 33 1.19 -0.59 0.60
CA ASP A 33 1.32 -0.18 -0.80
C ASP A 33 1.36 1.35 -0.89
N THR A 34 2.56 1.90 -0.75
CA THR A 34 2.81 3.35 -0.74
C THR A 34 2.49 4.02 -2.08
N PHE A 35 2.49 3.27 -3.19
CA PHE A 35 2.15 3.81 -4.50
C PHE A 35 0.62 3.95 -4.65
N ALA A 36 -0.13 2.87 -4.43
CA ALA A 36 -1.60 2.92 -4.49
C ALA A 36 -2.17 3.97 -3.54
N TYR A 37 -1.59 4.06 -2.34
CA TYR A 37 -1.89 5.07 -1.32
C TYR A 37 -1.84 6.51 -1.84
N ARG A 38 -0.68 6.93 -2.36
CA ARG A 38 -0.48 8.30 -2.85
C ARG A 38 -1.40 8.62 -4.01
N ILE A 39 -1.53 7.69 -4.95
CA ILE A 39 -2.39 7.88 -6.13
C ILE A 39 -3.86 7.98 -5.73
N ALA A 40 -4.34 7.14 -4.81
CA ALA A 40 -5.72 7.22 -4.32
C ALA A 40 -6.04 8.58 -3.70
N ASN A 41 -5.13 9.12 -2.87
CA ASN A 41 -5.27 10.45 -2.29
C ASN A 41 -5.27 11.57 -3.34
N ILE A 42 -4.37 11.51 -4.32
CA ILE A 42 -4.32 12.49 -5.42
C ILE A 42 -5.63 12.48 -6.20
N LEU A 43 -6.18 11.30 -6.50
CA LEU A 43 -7.42 11.14 -7.26
C LEU A 43 -8.64 11.75 -6.58
N VAL A 44 -8.69 11.77 -5.24
CA VAL A 44 -9.79 12.42 -4.50
C VAL A 44 -9.51 13.89 -4.14
N GLY A 45 -8.35 14.42 -4.54
CA GLY A 45 -7.95 15.80 -4.27
C GLY A 45 -7.48 16.05 -2.84
N ASN A 46 -6.98 15.03 -2.15
CA ASN A 46 -6.32 15.14 -0.85
C ASN A 46 -4.84 15.49 -1.02
N GLU A 47 -4.19 15.84 0.09
CA GLU A 47 -2.73 15.73 0.19
C GLU A 47 -2.30 14.27 0.03
N GLU A 48 -1.14 14.05 -0.60
CA GLU A 48 -0.67 12.71 -0.99
C GLU A 48 -0.57 11.72 0.18
N ARG A 49 -0.34 12.28 1.38
CA ARG A 49 -0.06 11.57 2.63
C ARG A 49 -1.23 11.62 3.63
N GLU A 50 -2.45 11.87 3.16
CA GLU A 50 -3.65 11.75 4.01
C GLU A 50 -3.96 10.27 4.32
N ALA A 51 -4.64 9.98 5.44
CA ALA A 51 -4.97 8.62 5.82
C ALA A 51 -6.03 7.98 4.91
N VAL A 52 -5.89 6.68 4.69
CA VAL A 52 -6.77 5.83 3.90
C VAL A 52 -7.23 4.62 4.71
N ILE A 53 -8.25 3.93 4.22
CA ILE A 53 -8.60 2.58 4.70
C ILE A 53 -7.78 1.58 3.89
N GLU A 54 -6.84 0.87 4.53
CA GLU A 54 -6.14 -0.27 3.92
C GLU A 54 -6.93 -1.56 4.15
N VAL A 55 -7.11 -2.34 3.10
CA VAL A 55 -7.94 -3.54 3.05
C VAL A 55 -7.10 -4.73 2.58
N THR A 56 -7.18 -5.87 3.27
CA THR A 56 -6.39 -7.08 2.96
C THR A 56 -7.28 -8.31 2.71
N LEU A 57 -7.03 -9.02 1.60
CA LEU A 57 -7.68 -10.26 1.13
C LEU A 57 -9.20 -10.24 0.95
N THR A 58 -9.98 -10.06 2.02
CA THR A 58 -11.45 -9.91 1.96
C THR A 58 -11.81 -8.50 2.36
N GLY A 59 -12.51 -7.79 1.48
CA GLY A 59 -12.84 -6.40 1.71
C GLY A 59 -14.06 -6.14 2.58
N PRO A 60 -14.25 -4.89 3.02
CA PRO A 60 -15.39 -4.50 3.84
C PRO A 60 -16.65 -4.24 3.00
N THR A 61 -17.78 -4.17 3.69
CA THR A 61 -19.01 -3.53 3.25
C THR A 61 -19.17 -2.22 4.00
N LEU A 62 -19.14 -1.09 3.30
CA LEU A 62 -19.16 0.26 3.86
C LEU A 62 -20.36 1.04 3.31
N GLU A 63 -21.12 1.69 4.19
CA GLU A 63 -22.23 2.57 3.81
C GLU A 63 -21.83 4.04 3.96
N PHE A 64 -22.12 4.84 2.94
CA PHE A 64 -21.86 6.27 2.96
C PHE A 64 -23.10 7.03 3.43
N GLU A 65 -23.09 7.54 4.67
CA GLU A 65 -24.24 8.26 5.23
C GLU A 65 -24.37 9.71 4.72
N LYS A 66 -23.39 10.18 3.94
CA LYS A 66 -23.39 11.48 3.27
C LYS A 66 -22.75 11.33 1.90
N ASP A 67 -23.09 12.25 1.00
CA ASP A 67 -22.39 12.39 -0.27
C ASP A 67 -20.87 12.48 -0.05
N GLY A 68 -20.12 11.79 -0.90
CA GLY A 68 -18.68 11.64 -0.76
C GLY A 68 -17.97 11.44 -2.09
N LEU A 69 -16.65 11.57 -2.06
CA LEU A 69 -15.77 11.26 -3.18
C LEU A 69 -14.78 10.21 -2.70
N ILE A 70 -14.63 9.11 -3.44
CA ILE A 70 -13.69 8.04 -3.12
C ILE A 70 -12.81 7.69 -4.31
N ALA A 71 -11.69 7.04 -4.03
CA ALA A 71 -10.89 6.32 -5.02
C ALA A 71 -10.39 5.02 -4.41
N ILE A 72 -10.53 3.92 -5.16
CA ILE A 72 -10.01 2.60 -4.77
C ILE A 72 -8.81 2.28 -5.65
N CYS A 73 -7.65 2.01 -5.05
CA CYS A 73 -6.42 1.65 -5.73
C CYS A 73 -5.81 0.38 -5.13
N GLY A 74 -4.83 -0.21 -5.81
CA GLY A 74 -4.21 -1.48 -5.43
C GLY A 74 -4.90 -2.69 -6.09
N ALA A 75 -5.08 -3.75 -5.31
CA ALA A 75 -5.63 -5.03 -5.76
C ALA A 75 -7.09 -4.98 -6.22
N ASP A 76 -7.48 -5.96 -7.03
CA ASP A 76 -8.84 -6.12 -7.55
C ASP A 76 -9.70 -6.93 -6.57
N PHE A 77 -10.54 -6.23 -5.81
CA PHE A 77 -11.54 -6.82 -4.90
C PHE A 77 -12.93 -6.95 -5.54
N SER A 78 -13.06 -6.75 -6.86
CA SER A 78 -14.35 -6.72 -7.57
C SER A 78 -15.37 -5.85 -6.84
N ALA A 79 -14.94 -4.65 -6.46
CA ALA A 79 -15.73 -3.70 -5.69
C ALA A 79 -17.03 -3.37 -6.41
N GLN A 80 -18.11 -3.18 -5.64
CA GLN A 80 -19.44 -2.86 -6.15
C GLN A 80 -20.02 -1.69 -5.35
N LEU A 81 -20.74 -0.78 -6.03
CA LEU A 81 -21.56 0.25 -5.41
C LEU A 81 -23.03 -0.09 -5.69
N ASP A 82 -23.81 -0.36 -4.66
CA ASP A 82 -25.22 -0.76 -4.76
C ASP A 82 -25.45 -1.94 -5.73
N GLY A 83 -24.52 -2.89 -5.76
CA GLY A 83 -24.55 -4.08 -6.63
C GLY A 83 -23.89 -3.90 -8.00
N GLU A 84 -23.67 -2.67 -8.44
CA GLU A 84 -23.04 -2.36 -9.73
C GLU A 84 -21.51 -2.31 -9.62
N PRO A 85 -20.74 -2.75 -10.64
CA PRO A 85 -19.28 -2.71 -10.60
C PRO A 85 -18.72 -1.30 -10.33
N CYS A 86 -17.90 -1.19 -9.28
CA CYS A 86 -17.19 0.04 -8.94
C CYS A 86 -15.85 0.09 -9.68
N PRO A 87 -15.57 1.14 -10.47
CA PRO A 87 -14.27 1.28 -11.12
C PRO A 87 -13.18 1.62 -10.09
N THR A 88 -11.94 1.23 -10.40
CA THR A 88 -10.74 1.50 -9.61
C THR A 88 -9.81 2.48 -10.34
N TRP A 89 -8.81 3.01 -9.62
CA TRP A 89 -7.78 3.92 -10.16
C TRP A 89 -8.35 5.19 -10.83
N ARG A 90 -9.48 5.68 -10.30
CA ARG A 90 -10.15 6.91 -10.73
C ARG A 90 -11.05 7.48 -9.63
N PRO A 91 -11.46 8.77 -9.71
CA PRO A 91 -12.36 9.37 -8.74
C PRO A 91 -13.80 8.89 -8.97
N VAL A 92 -14.49 8.54 -7.89
CA VAL A 92 -15.87 8.06 -7.87
C VAL A 92 -16.68 8.85 -6.86
N PHE A 93 -17.73 9.52 -7.32
CA PHE A 93 -18.69 10.20 -6.46
C PHE A 93 -19.71 9.18 -5.94
N VAL A 94 -19.91 9.15 -4.63
CA VAL A 94 -20.88 8.29 -3.95
C VAL A 94 -21.94 9.16 -3.31
N LYS A 95 -23.21 8.80 -3.49
CA LYS A 95 -24.32 9.52 -2.87
C LYS A 95 -24.54 9.00 -1.46
N GLN A 96 -25.19 9.83 -0.64
CA GLN A 96 -25.77 9.39 0.61
C GLN A 96 -26.63 8.13 0.41
N GLY A 97 -26.43 7.12 1.25
CA GLY A 97 -27.10 5.83 1.23
C GLY A 97 -26.44 4.79 0.33
N THR A 98 -25.44 5.15 -0.48
CA THR A 98 -24.72 4.18 -1.31
C THR A 98 -23.88 3.25 -0.44
N THR A 99 -23.92 1.96 -0.77
CA THR A 99 -23.12 0.92 -0.13
C THR A 99 -22.01 0.42 -1.05
N LEU A 100 -20.76 0.55 -0.60
CA LEU A 100 -19.59 -0.08 -1.21
C LEU A 100 -19.41 -1.48 -0.64
N HIS A 101 -19.42 -2.50 -1.49
CA HIS A 101 -19.13 -3.88 -1.12
C HIS A 101 -17.87 -4.37 -1.84
N MET A 102 -16.89 -4.86 -1.09
CA MET A 102 -15.65 -5.41 -1.62
C MET A 102 -15.55 -6.91 -1.31
N LYS A 103 -15.29 -7.74 -2.33
CA LYS A 103 -15.27 -9.20 -2.22
C LYS A 103 -13.89 -9.72 -1.82
N PHE A 104 -13.67 -11.03 -1.94
CA PHE A 104 -12.31 -11.57 -1.89
C PHE A 104 -11.50 -11.05 -3.08
N SER A 105 -10.24 -10.71 -2.84
CA SER A 105 -9.32 -10.18 -3.83
C SER A 105 -9.04 -11.22 -4.92
N LYS A 106 -9.38 -10.89 -6.18
CA LYS A 106 -9.07 -11.74 -7.34
C LYS A 106 -7.59 -11.68 -7.69
N LYS A 107 -7.01 -10.48 -7.69
CA LYS A 107 -5.63 -10.22 -8.10
C LYS A 107 -4.99 -9.21 -7.16
N GLY A 108 -3.79 -9.52 -6.68
CA GLY A 108 -3.13 -8.77 -5.61
C GLY A 108 -3.68 -9.13 -4.23
N CYS A 109 -3.17 -8.48 -3.19
CA CYS A 109 -3.50 -8.82 -1.79
C CYS A 109 -4.14 -7.65 -1.04
N ARG A 110 -3.77 -6.41 -1.40
CA ARG A 110 -4.12 -5.20 -0.64
C ARG A 110 -4.69 -4.11 -1.52
N ALA A 111 -5.75 -3.47 -1.06
CA ALA A 111 -6.32 -2.27 -1.68
C ALA A 111 -6.36 -1.15 -0.65
N VAL A 112 -6.45 0.08 -1.15
CA VAL A 112 -6.65 1.27 -0.34
C VAL A 112 -7.89 2.01 -0.82
N ILE A 113 -8.66 2.55 0.12
CA ILE A 113 -9.80 3.41 -0.12
C ILE A 113 -9.46 4.80 0.41
N ALA A 114 -9.23 5.74 -0.49
CA ALA A 114 -9.11 7.15 -0.15
C ALA A 114 -10.48 7.82 -0.19
N VAL A 115 -10.70 8.74 0.75
CA VAL A 115 -11.95 9.51 0.89
C VAL A 115 -11.60 10.98 0.78
N GLY A 116 -12.29 11.72 -0.09
CA GLY A 116 -12.09 13.15 -0.29
C GLY A 116 -12.28 13.93 1.02
N GLY A 117 -11.37 14.87 1.29
CA GLY A 117 -11.25 15.57 2.58
C GLY A 117 -10.37 14.81 3.58
N GLY A 118 -10.25 13.49 3.46
CA GLY A 118 -9.53 12.65 4.42
C GLY A 118 -10.40 12.20 5.59
N LEU A 119 -9.81 11.37 6.45
CA LEU A 119 -10.49 10.80 7.62
C LEU A 119 -10.25 11.69 8.84
N ASP A 120 -11.33 12.02 9.56
CA ASP A 120 -11.27 12.80 10.79
C ASP A 120 -11.01 11.84 11.97
N LEU A 121 -9.74 11.71 12.33
CA LEU A 121 -9.25 10.77 13.33
C LEU A 121 -8.12 11.41 14.15
N PRO A 122 -7.96 11.03 15.43
CA PRO A 122 -6.86 11.49 16.26
C PRO A 122 -5.50 11.15 15.66
N ILE A 123 -4.58 12.11 15.74
CA ILE A 123 -3.18 11.93 15.36
C ILE A 123 -2.42 11.46 16.60
N VAL A 124 -1.77 10.30 16.51
CA VAL A 124 -0.97 9.72 17.61
C VAL A 124 0.47 9.58 17.14
N MET A 125 1.38 10.37 17.74
CA MET A 125 2.78 10.44 17.33
C MET A 125 2.93 10.79 15.85
N ASN A 126 2.30 11.90 15.45
CA ASN A 126 2.32 12.45 14.08
C ASN A 126 1.72 11.55 12.99
N SER A 127 0.95 10.51 13.34
CA SER A 127 0.28 9.67 12.35
C SER A 127 -1.06 9.10 12.83
N LYS A 128 -1.93 8.83 11.86
CA LYS A 128 -3.24 8.18 12.00
C LYS A 128 -3.17 6.67 11.71
N SER A 129 -1.99 6.12 11.43
CA SER A 129 -1.84 4.68 11.15
C SER A 129 -2.27 3.81 12.31
N THR A 130 -2.77 2.61 12.03
CA THR A 130 -3.13 1.64 13.07
C THR A 130 -1.92 0.74 13.31
N TYR A 131 -1.48 0.62 14.58
CA TYR A 131 -0.58 -0.44 15.02
C TYR A 131 -1.32 -1.40 15.95
N LEU A 132 -1.66 -2.59 15.43
CA LEU A 132 -2.55 -3.54 16.10
C LEU A 132 -1.98 -4.12 17.39
N ARG A 133 -0.68 -4.48 17.41
CA ARG A 133 -0.09 -5.17 18.57
C ARG A 133 -0.02 -4.30 19.82
N ALA A 134 0.19 -3.00 19.65
CA ALA A 134 0.22 -2.04 20.76
C ALA A 134 -1.10 -1.25 20.90
N GLN A 135 -2.09 -1.49 20.04
CA GLN A 135 -3.37 -0.79 20.02
C GLN A 135 -3.23 0.75 19.92
N ILE A 136 -2.42 1.22 18.97
CA ILE A 136 -2.11 2.65 18.81
C ILE A 136 -2.65 3.18 17.47
N GLY A 137 -3.29 4.36 17.54
CA GLY A 137 -3.77 5.17 16.40
C GLY A 137 -4.86 4.50 15.56
N GLY A 138 -5.14 5.08 14.39
CA GLY A 138 -6.30 4.69 13.59
C GLY A 138 -7.61 4.84 14.34
N LEU A 139 -8.51 3.88 14.14
CA LEU A 139 -9.76 3.81 14.89
C LEU A 139 -9.56 2.93 16.14
N ASN A 140 -9.27 3.56 17.28
CA ASN A 140 -9.08 2.91 18.58
C ASN A 140 -7.98 1.83 18.61
N GLY A 141 -6.95 1.94 17.76
CA GLY A 141 -5.83 1.00 17.76
C GLY A 141 -6.13 -0.39 17.18
N ARG A 142 -7.31 -0.60 16.59
CA ARG A 142 -7.78 -1.91 16.15
C ARG A 142 -8.19 -1.93 14.69
N THR A 143 -8.53 -3.12 14.20
CA THR A 143 -9.22 -3.29 12.93
C THR A 143 -10.59 -2.61 12.98
N LEU A 144 -11.11 -2.25 11.81
CA LEU A 144 -12.52 -1.88 11.71
C LEU A 144 -13.39 -3.05 12.19
N ASP A 145 -14.54 -2.70 12.78
CA ASP A 145 -15.54 -3.64 13.29
C ASP A 145 -16.93 -3.21 12.82
N LYS A 146 -17.89 -4.13 12.92
CA LYS A 146 -19.28 -3.88 12.57
C LYS A 146 -19.84 -2.71 13.39
N GLU A 147 -20.63 -1.86 12.74
CA GLU A 147 -21.22 -0.62 13.28
C GLU A 147 -20.21 0.49 13.62
N ASP A 148 -18.92 0.32 13.30
CA ASP A 148 -17.98 1.44 13.40
C ASP A 148 -18.42 2.59 12.49
N VAL A 149 -18.23 3.80 13.01
CA VAL A 149 -18.51 5.04 12.28
C VAL A 149 -17.23 5.84 12.14
N ILE A 150 -16.82 6.08 10.90
CA ILE A 150 -15.64 6.87 10.56
C ILE A 150 -16.11 8.25 10.10
N GLN A 151 -15.60 9.29 10.76
CA GLN A 151 -15.85 10.68 10.34
C GLN A 151 -14.91 11.08 9.21
N ASN A 152 -15.40 11.96 8.34
CA ASN A 152 -14.61 12.53 7.26
C ASN A 152 -14.40 14.01 7.56
N ASN A 153 -13.23 14.53 7.23
CA ASN A 153 -13.01 15.97 7.27
C ASN A 153 -13.86 16.67 6.18
N PRO A 154 -14.04 18.00 6.28
CA PRO A 154 -14.62 18.79 5.21
C PRO A 154 -13.86 18.59 3.88
N LEU A 155 -14.61 18.50 2.78
CA LEU A 155 -14.03 18.37 1.44
C LEU A 155 -13.11 19.55 1.11
N SER A 156 -11.92 19.25 0.56
CA SER A 156 -11.02 20.26 0.01
C SER A 156 -11.66 20.97 -1.18
N GLN A 157 -11.15 22.15 -1.54
CA GLN A 157 -11.62 22.86 -2.74
C GLN A 157 -11.45 22.01 -4.00
N LYS A 158 -10.35 21.27 -4.08
CA LYS A 158 -10.07 20.35 -5.18
C LYS A 158 -11.07 19.19 -5.21
N SER A 159 -11.37 18.56 -4.07
CA SER A 159 -12.40 17.52 -3.99
C SER A 159 -13.77 18.04 -4.45
N LYS A 160 -14.16 19.26 -4.06
CA LYS A 160 -15.40 19.89 -4.52
C LYS A 160 -15.42 20.12 -6.03
N GLN A 161 -14.32 20.59 -6.62
CA GLN A 161 -14.19 20.75 -8.07
C GLN A 161 -14.32 19.42 -8.81
N ILE A 162 -13.72 18.35 -8.28
CA ILE A 162 -13.86 16.99 -8.83
C ILE A 162 -15.33 16.59 -8.84
N ILE A 163 -16.03 16.70 -7.71
CA ILE A 163 -17.46 16.37 -7.61
C ILE A 163 -18.30 17.18 -8.61
N LEU A 164 -18.04 18.48 -8.75
CA LEU A 164 -18.75 19.31 -9.73
C LEU A 164 -18.51 18.86 -11.18
N SER A 165 -17.28 18.45 -11.53
CA SER A 165 -16.99 17.94 -12.87
C SER A 165 -17.66 16.58 -13.17
N LEU A 166 -17.82 15.74 -12.14
CA LEU A 166 -18.52 14.45 -12.24
C LEU A 166 -20.04 14.62 -12.36
N THR A 167 -20.62 15.56 -11.61
CA THR A 167 -22.08 15.75 -11.52
C THR A 167 -22.67 16.63 -12.61
N LYS A 168 -21.89 17.53 -13.23
CA LYS A 168 -22.34 18.38 -14.36
C LYS A 168 -22.70 17.58 -15.63
N LYS A 169 -22.28 16.32 -15.74
CA LYS A 169 -22.61 15.45 -16.88
C LYS A 169 -23.96 14.79 -16.62
N VAL A 170 -24.98 15.23 -17.37
CA VAL A 170 -26.35 14.67 -17.37
C VAL A 170 -26.31 13.19 -17.74
N GLY A 171 -26.17 12.32 -16.75
CA GLY A 171 -26.10 10.87 -16.92
C GLY A 171 -25.95 10.14 -15.58
N LYS A 172 -26.34 8.86 -15.54
CA LYS A 172 -26.29 7.99 -14.33
C LYS A 172 -24.86 7.64 -13.86
N SER A 173 -23.81 8.16 -14.51
CA SER A 173 -22.43 7.74 -14.26
C SER A 173 -21.72 8.70 -13.32
N PHE A 174 -21.55 8.28 -12.06
CA PHE A 174 -20.89 9.05 -10.99
C PHE A 174 -19.37 8.83 -10.92
N THR A 175 -18.74 8.57 -12.06
CA THR A 175 -17.30 8.25 -12.16
C THR A 175 -16.66 9.00 -13.33
N SER A 176 -15.36 9.27 -13.25
CA SER A 176 -14.62 9.77 -14.41
C SER A 176 -14.51 8.70 -15.51
N ARG A 177 -14.40 9.17 -16.76
CA ARG A 177 -14.14 8.30 -17.93
C ARG A 177 -12.67 7.86 -18.02
N TRP A 178 -11.76 8.74 -17.60
CA TRP A 178 -10.34 8.46 -17.52
C TRP A 178 -9.99 7.71 -16.22
N SER A 179 -8.89 6.96 -16.26
CA SER A 179 -8.24 6.35 -15.10
C SER A 179 -6.73 6.39 -15.30
N ILE A 180 -5.99 6.02 -14.25
CA ILE A 180 -4.56 5.73 -14.42
C ILE A 180 -4.38 4.62 -15.45
N SER A 181 -3.37 4.77 -16.31
CA SER A 181 -3.10 3.86 -17.42
C SER A 181 -2.78 2.45 -16.90
N LYS A 182 -3.45 1.44 -17.45
CA LYS A 182 -3.14 0.03 -17.13
C LYS A 182 -1.71 -0.36 -17.52
N VAL A 183 -1.14 0.26 -18.55
CA VAL A 183 0.26 0.02 -18.96
C VAL A 183 1.21 0.46 -17.86
N TYR A 184 1.00 1.66 -17.32
CA TYR A 184 1.80 2.20 -16.22
C TYR A 184 1.64 1.37 -14.93
N LEU A 185 0.41 0.96 -14.60
CA LEU A 185 0.18 0.05 -13.47
C LEU A 185 0.85 -1.32 -13.69
N HIS A 186 0.91 -1.79 -14.94
CA HIS A 186 1.52 -3.08 -15.23
C HIS A 186 3.02 -3.08 -14.98
N GLU A 187 3.70 -1.99 -15.35
CA GLU A 187 5.13 -1.80 -15.07
C GLU A 187 5.44 -1.82 -13.57
N ILE A 188 4.56 -1.22 -12.75
CA ILE A 188 4.74 -1.17 -11.30
C ILE A 188 4.50 -2.52 -10.63
N TYR A 189 3.45 -3.25 -11.03
CA TYR A 189 2.96 -4.40 -10.25
C TYR A 189 3.27 -5.77 -10.85
N TYR A 190 3.61 -5.88 -12.14
CA TYR A 190 3.79 -7.17 -12.83
C TYR A 190 5.21 -7.38 -13.35
N GLY A 191 6.20 -6.75 -12.71
CA GLY A 191 7.60 -7.12 -12.89
C GLY A 191 7.86 -8.59 -12.52
N SER A 192 8.80 -9.22 -13.21
CA SER A 192 9.15 -10.64 -13.00
C SER A 192 9.96 -10.88 -11.74
N SER A 193 10.76 -9.89 -11.31
CA SER A 193 11.65 -9.99 -10.14
C SER A 193 11.65 -8.68 -9.34
N LEU A 194 11.87 -8.79 -8.03
CA LEU A 194 12.05 -7.65 -7.13
C LEU A 194 13.53 -7.24 -7.11
N ARG A 195 13.83 -5.95 -7.25
CA ARG A 195 15.21 -5.48 -7.18
C ARG A 195 15.66 -5.37 -5.73
N VAL A 196 16.85 -5.88 -5.44
CA VAL A 196 17.40 -5.98 -4.09
C VAL A 196 18.86 -5.56 -4.12
N MET A 197 19.25 -4.73 -3.17
CA MET A 197 20.66 -4.43 -2.90
C MET A 197 21.22 -5.46 -1.93
N LYS A 198 22.50 -5.81 -2.06
CA LYS A 198 23.21 -6.63 -1.08
C LYS A 198 23.11 -6.01 0.31
N GLY A 199 22.74 -6.82 1.29
CA GLY A 199 22.68 -6.43 2.69
C GLY A 199 24.07 -6.34 3.30
N ARG A 200 24.16 -5.73 4.48
CA ARG A 200 25.44 -5.52 5.17
C ARG A 200 26.16 -6.83 5.52
N GLN A 201 25.42 -7.89 5.80
CA GLN A 201 25.98 -9.20 6.14
C GLN A 201 25.98 -10.16 4.94
N TYR A 202 25.82 -9.66 3.71
CA TYR A 202 25.75 -10.53 2.52
C TYR A 202 26.97 -11.45 2.37
N ASP A 203 28.17 -10.91 2.56
CA ASP A 203 29.43 -11.66 2.43
C ASP A 203 29.66 -12.68 3.56
N GLU A 204 28.82 -12.67 4.60
CA GLU A 204 28.83 -13.68 5.67
C GLU A 204 28.05 -14.94 5.32
N PHE A 205 27.31 -14.96 4.20
CA PHE A 205 26.59 -16.14 3.73
C PHE A 205 27.50 -17.02 2.87
N ALA A 206 27.28 -18.33 2.88
CA ALA A 206 28.03 -19.27 2.07
C ALA A 206 27.86 -18.95 0.57
N PRO A 207 28.88 -19.14 -0.28
CA PRO A 207 28.79 -18.85 -1.72
C PRO A 207 27.58 -19.50 -2.40
N ASP A 208 27.25 -20.75 -2.06
CA ASP A 208 26.08 -21.44 -2.60
C ASP A 208 24.76 -20.78 -2.16
N SER A 209 24.68 -20.30 -0.91
CA SER A 209 23.51 -19.56 -0.41
C SER A 209 23.39 -18.17 -1.04
N GLN A 210 24.52 -17.51 -1.28
CA GLN A 210 24.58 -16.25 -2.03
C GLN A 210 24.04 -16.43 -3.46
N GLN A 211 24.44 -17.50 -4.14
CA GLN A 211 23.94 -17.85 -5.48
C GLN A 211 22.44 -18.21 -5.44
N ASP A 212 22.05 -19.07 -4.50
CA ASP A 212 20.67 -19.53 -4.34
C ASP A 212 19.70 -18.38 -4.07
N PHE A 213 20.13 -17.36 -3.32
CA PHE A 213 19.34 -16.16 -3.06
C PHE A 213 18.97 -15.41 -4.34
N TRP A 214 19.84 -15.42 -5.35
CA TRP A 214 19.59 -14.73 -6.63
C TRP A 214 18.89 -15.61 -7.66
N GLU A 215 19.24 -16.90 -7.71
CA GLU A 215 18.81 -17.79 -8.79
C GLU A 215 17.51 -18.54 -8.46
N LYS A 216 17.28 -18.90 -7.19
CA LYS A 216 16.15 -19.76 -6.83
C LYS A 216 14.89 -18.95 -6.47
N PRO A 217 13.71 -19.48 -6.80
CA PRO A 217 12.44 -18.90 -6.37
C PRO A 217 12.22 -19.08 -4.87
N PHE A 218 11.57 -18.09 -4.26
CA PHE A 218 11.03 -18.16 -2.90
C PHE A 218 9.51 -18.07 -2.93
N LYS A 219 8.82 -18.80 -2.06
CA LYS A 219 7.35 -18.73 -1.93
C LYS A 219 6.96 -17.93 -0.70
N VAL A 220 5.93 -17.10 -0.81
CA VAL A 220 5.38 -16.40 0.36
C VAL A 220 4.68 -17.41 1.28
N SER A 221 5.12 -17.51 2.53
CA SER A 221 4.53 -18.42 3.52
C SER A 221 3.17 -17.92 4.01
N PRO A 222 2.21 -18.80 4.37
CA PRO A 222 0.96 -18.42 5.03
C PRO A 222 1.13 -17.71 6.38
N GLN A 223 2.30 -17.81 7.02
CA GLN A 223 2.63 -17.11 8.26
C GLN A 223 3.04 -15.64 8.04
N SER A 224 2.95 -15.13 6.81
CA SER A 224 3.31 -13.76 6.46
C SER A 224 2.23 -12.77 6.90
N ASP A 225 2.64 -11.66 7.52
CA ASP A 225 1.76 -10.61 8.01
C ASP A 225 2.31 -9.22 7.68
N ARG A 226 1.80 -8.17 8.35
CA ARG A 226 2.30 -6.79 8.18
C ARG A 226 3.67 -6.53 8.82
N MET A 227 4.18 -7.42 9.67
CA MET A 227 5.54 -7.32 10.21
C MET A 227 6.57 -7.85 9.24
N GLY A 228 6.27 -8.96 8.57
CA GLY A 228 7.21 -9.57 7.64
C GLY A 228 6.61 -10.65 6.77
N PHE A 229 7.12 -10.74 5.54
CA PHE A 229 6.89 -11.88 4.67
C PHE A 229 7.93 -12.93 4.98
N ARG A 230 7.47 -14.07 5.51
CA ARG A 230 8.28 -15.27 5.69
C ARG A 230 8.32 -15.99 4.35
N LEU A 231 9.51 -16.37 3.91
CA LEU A 231 9.71 -16.98 2.61
C LEU A 231 10.09 -18.45 2.79
N ASP A 232 9.28 -19.33 2.18
CA ASP A 232 9.60 -20.74 2.09
C ASP A 232 10.48 -20.94 0.85
N GLY A 233 11.69 -21.48 1.04
CA GLY A 233 12.64 -21.66 -0.05
C GLY A 233 13.89 -22.42 0.36
N THR A 234 14.98 -22.13 -0.34
CA THR A 234 16.27 -22.75 0.01
C THR A 234 16.79 -22.18 1.32
N GLU A 235 17.31 -23.06 2.16
CA GLU A 235 17.95 -22.68 3.42
C GLU A 235 19.25 -21.92 3.14
N LEU A 236 19.31 -20.67 3.60
CA LEU A 236 20.46 -19.79 3.42
C LEU A 236 21.39 -19.91 4.63
N LYS A 237 22.61 -20.39 4.40
CA LYS A 237 23.58 -20.69 5.44
C LYS A 237 24.57 -19.55 5.62
N ARG A 238 24.73 -19.12 6.86
CA ARG A 238 25.78 -18.16 7.27
C ARG A 238 27.04 -18.93 7.65
N THR A 239 28.21 -18.45 7.24
CA THR A 239 29.52 -19.07 7.52
C THR A 239 30.10 -18.63 8.86
N VAL A 240 29.62 -17.51 9.39
CA VAL A 240 30.06 -16.92 10.66
C VAL A 240 29.11 -17.33 11.78
N SER A 241 29.68 -17.81 12.89
CA SER A 241 28.95 -18.22 14.10
C SER A 241 28.79 -17.13 15.16
N GLU A 242 29.40 -15.97 14.96
CA GLU A 242 29.32 -14.83 15.89
C GLU A 242 27.90 -14.26 15.93
N ASP A 243 27.42 -14.01 17.15
CA ASP A 243 26.15 -13.33 17.38
C ASP A 243 26.21 -11.89 16.84
N LEU A 244 25.16 -11.48 16.16
CA LEU A 244 25.05 -10.12 15.66
C LEU A 244 24.47 -9.22 16.76
N LEU A 245 25.15 -8.10 17.02
CA LEU A 245 24.54 -7.02 17.80
C LEU A 245 23.25 -6.56 17.12
N SER A 246 22.23 -6.22 17.92
CA SER A 246 20.97 -5.73 17.37
C SER A 246 21.19 -4.40 16.65
N GLU A 247 20.76 -4.34 15.39
CA GLU A 247 20.94 -3.16 14.52
C GLU A 247 19.58 -2.66 14.01
N ALA A 248 19.53 -1.39 13.62
CA ALA A 248 18.34 -0.82 13.01
C ALA A 248 17.95 -1.56 11.72
N VAL A 249 16.65 -1.68 11.47
CA VAL A 249 16.10 -2.33 10.27
C VAL A 249 15.11 -1.44 9.52
N ALA A 250 15.06 -1.61 8.20
CA ALA A 250 14.27 -0.79 7.29
C ALA A 250 13.14 -1.58 6.63
N PHE A 251 12.18 -0.85 6.04
CA PHE A 251 11.10 -1.47 5.28
C PHE A 251 11.72 -2.12 4.05
N GLY A 252 11.54 -3.42 3.89
CA GLY A 252 12.17 -4.22 2.83
C GLY A 252 13.50 -4.87 3.23
N THR A 253 13.98 -4.71 4.47
CA THR A 253 15.16 -5.45 4.93
C THR A 253 14.89 -6.95 4.91
N ILE A 254 15.80 -7.73 4.34
CA ILE A 254 15.70 -9.18 4.23
C ILE A 254 16.63 -9.80 5.28
N GLN A 255 16.02 -10.35 6.33
CA GLN A 255 16.72 -11.04 7.41
C GLN A 255 16.73 -12.55 7.17
N VAL A 256 17.77 -13.23 7.64
CA VAL A 256 17.85 -14.69 7.64
C VAL A 256 18.10 -15.17 9.07
N PRO A 257 17.09 -15.73 9.76
CA PRO A 257 17.26 -16.35 11.07
C PRO A 257 18.08 -17.64 11.00
N ALA A 258 18.27 -18.30 12.15
CA ALA A 258 19.06 -19.53 12.26
C ALA A 258 18.46 -20.73 11.51
N ASP A 259 17.17 -20.69 11.16
CA ASP A 259 16.50 -21.70 10.32
C ASP A 259 16.78 -21.52 8.82
N GLY A 260 17.54 -20.49 8.44
CA GLY A 260 17.92 -20.18 7.07
C GLY A 260 16.78 -19.69 6.17
N GLN A 261 15.55 -19.50 6.69
CA GLN A 261 14.41 -19.05 5.90
C GLN A 261 14.33 -17.52 5.90
N ALA A 262 14.40 -16.91 4.72
CA ALA A 262 14.42 -15.47 4.59
C ALA A 262 13.10 -14.81 5.06
N ILE A 263 13.20 -13.67 5.73
CA ILE A 263 12.07 -12.83 6.16
C ILE A 263 12.26 -11.42 5.62
N ILE A 264 11.35 -10.96 4.77
CA ILE A 264 11.33 -9.57 4.31
C ILE A 264 10.51 -8.75 5.31
N LEU A 265 11.15 -7.79 5.99
CA LEU A 265 10.51 -6.94 6.99
C LEU A 265 9.62 -5.87 6.35
N LEU A 266 8.44 -5.66 6.92
CA LEU A 266 7.37 -4.84 6.34
C LEU A 266 7.02 -3.61 7.20
N ALA A 267 5.82 -3.05 7.02
CA ALA A 267 5.41 -1.78 7.65
C ALA A 267 5.42 -1.87 9.19
N ASP A 268 4.98 -2.99 9.76
CA ASP A 268 4.87 -3.18 11.21
C ASP A 268 6.13 -3.86 11.83
N ARG A 269 7.24 -3.89 11.09
CA ARG A 269 8.51 -4.46 11.58
C ARG A 269 8.99 -3.79 12.86
N GLN A 270 9.74 -4.56 13.66
CA GLN A 270 10.55 -4.06 14.78
C GLN A 270 11.52 -2.95 14.35
N THR A 271 11.92 -2.07 15.28
CA THR A 271 12.87 -0.98 14.99
C THR A 271 14.32 -1.48 14.89
N ILE A 272 14.66 -2.48 15.70
CA ILE A 272 15.96 -3.14 15.76
C ILE A 272 15.80 -4.65 15.59
N GLY A 273 16.79 -5.31 14.99
CA GLY A 273 16.81 -6.77 14.86
C GLY A 273 18.23 -7.34 14.93
N GLY A 274 18.34 -8.54 15.49
CA GLY A 274 19.61 -9.27 15.66
C GLY A 274 19.89 -10.33 14.60
N TYR A 275 19.08 -10.43 13.55
CA TYR A 275 19.34 -11.39 12.46
C TYR A 275 20.21 -10.78 11.35
N PRO A 276 21.09 -11.59 10.74
CA PRO A 276 21.92 -11.16 9.61
C PRO A 276 21.05 -10.74 8.42
N LYS A 277 21.47 -9.66 7.76
CA LYS A 277 20.72 -9.04 6.66
C LYS A 277 21.40 -9.39 5.35
N ILE A 278 20.78 -10.28 4.58
CA ILE A 278 21.30 -10.71 3.27
C ILE A 278 21.00 -9.68 2.17
N GLY A 279 19.91 -8.93 2.29
CA GLY A 279 19.47 -8.00 1.25
C GLY A 279 18.57 -6.88 1.75
N GLN A 280 18.35 -5.90 0.88
CA GLN A 280 17.40 -4.81 1.08
C GLN A 280 16.58 -4.61 -0.21
N VAL A 281 15.28 -4.86 -0.15
CA VAL A 281 14.36 -4.61 -1.26
C VAL A 281 14.34 -3.12 -1.59
N SER A 282 14.39 -2.81 -2.88
CA SER A 282 14.24 -1.44 -3.38
C SER A 282 12.87 -0.88 -3.02
N SER A 283 12.80 0.35 -2.53
CA SER A 283 11.55 0.97 -2.07
C SER A 283 10.48 1.05 -3.16
N VAL A 284 10.89 1.18 -4.42
CA VAL A 284 9.97 1.26 -5.57
C VAL A 284 9.31 -0.08 -5.92
N ASP A 285 9.85 -1.20 -5.42
CA ASP A 285 9.33 -2.56 -5.63
C ASP A 285 8.51 -3.07 -4.45
N LEU A 286 8.52 -2.38 -3.30
CA LEU A 286 7.66 -2.70 -2.16
C LEU A 286 6.17 -2.75 -2.52
N PRO A 287 5.62 -1.81 -3.33
CA PRO A 287 4.24 -1.91 -3.82
C PRO A 287 3.94 -3.24 -4.52
N ALA A 288 4.85 -3.76 -5.36
CA ALA A 288 4.66 -5.04 -6.03
C ALA A 288 4.76 -6.22 -5.06
N LEU A 289 5.74 -6.17 -4.14
CA LEU A 289 5.95 -7.18 -3.12
C LEU A 289 4.69 -7.38 -2.27
N VAL A 290 4.12 -6.32 -1.72
CA VAL A 290 2.99 -6.41 -0.78
C VAL A 290 1.68 -6.84 -1.44
N GLN A 291 1.64 -6.95 -2.77
CA GLN A 291 0.52 -7.52 -3.49
C GLN A 291 0.59 -9.04 -3.61
N LYS A 292 1.72 -9.67 -3.26
CA LYS A 292 1.86 -11.12 -3.27
C LYS A 292 1.00 -11.79 -2.18
N LYS A 293 0.37 -12.91 -2.53
CA LYS A 293 -0.39 -13.78 -1.63
C LYS A 293 0.45 -14.97 -1.16
N PRO A 294 0.06 -15.63 -0.06
CA PRO A 294 0.64 -16.92 0.31
C PRO A 294 0.65 -17.92 -0.85
N GLY A 295 1.76 -18.63 -1.02
CA GLY A 295 2.01 -19.58 -2.11
C GLY A 295 2.54 -18.96 -3.40
N GLU A 296 2.45 -17.64 -3.59
CA GLU A 296 3.01 -16.99 -4.77
C GLU A 296 4.54 -16.86 -4.70
N THR A 297 5.15 -16.89 -5.87
CA THR A 297 6.60 -16.88 -6.03
C THR A 297 7.17 -15.46 -6.13
N ILE A 298 8.34 -15.29 -5.53
CA ILE A 298 9.22 -14.13 -5.59
C ILE A 298 10.57 -14.57 -6.16
N HIS A 299 11.10 -13.74 -7.06
CA HIS A 299 12.50 -13.82 -7.52
C HIS A 299 13.18 -12.50 -7.18
N PHE A 300 14.47 -12.56 -6.88
CA PHE A 300 15.26 -11.37 -6.61
C PHE A 300 16.18 -11.06 -7.80
N LYS A 301 16.46 -9.77 -7.99
CA LYS A 301 17.43 -9.28 -8.95
C LYS A 301 18.36 -8.32 -8.22
N GLU A 302 19.66 -8.57 -8.29
CA GLU A 302 20.65 -7.66 -7.72
C GLU A 302 20.60 -6.30 -8.43
N ILE A 303 20.65 -5.23 -7.64
CA ILE A 303 20.93 -3.86 -8.10
C ILE A 303 21.92 -3.18 -7.16
N SER A 304 22.63 -2.20 -7.68
CA SER A 304 23.45 -1.29 -6.89
C SER A 304 22.60 -0.27 -6.12
N HIS A 305 23.22 0.39 -5.14
CA HIS A 305 22.59 1.50 -4.42
C HIS A 305 22.23 2.66 -5.34
N GLU A 306 23.08 2.98 -6.30
CA GLU A 306 22.87 4.07 -7.27
C GLU A 306 21.68 3.77 -8.21
N GLU A 307 21.56 2.53 -8.70
CA GLU A 307 20.39 2.10 -9.48
C GLU A 307 19.09 2.19 -8.66
N ALA A 308 19.15 1.88 -7.36
CA ALA A 308 18.00 2.03 -6.46
C ALA A 308 17.60 3.49 -6.31
N GLN A 309 18.56 4.39 -6.12
CA GLN A 309 18.32 5.84 -6.03
C GLN A 309 17.75 6.41 -7.34
N CYS A 310 18.32 6.06 -8.49
CA CYS A 310 17.81 6.46 -9.80
C CYS A 310 16.37 5.99 -10.00
N SER A 311 16.05 4.75 -9.61
CA SER A 311 14.70 4.21 -9.69
C SER A 311 13.72 4.97 -8.80
N LEU A 312 14.14 5.35 -7.59
CA LEU A 312 13.34 6.14 -6.66
C LEU A 312 13.06 7.55 -7.22
N LEU A 313 14.09 8.24 -7.71
CA LEU A 313 13.94 9.57 -8.31
C LEU A 313 13.00 9.54 -9.52
N LYS A 314 13.12 8.50 -10.36
CA LYS A 314 12.21 8.29 -11.48
C LYS A 314 10.78 8.09 -11.01
N ARG A 315 10.53 7.26 -9.99
CA ARG A 315 9.20 7.06 -9.41
C ARG A 315 8.60 8.37 -8.88
N GLU A 316 9.39 9.20 -8.20
CA GLU A 316 8.92 10.51 -7.70
C GLU A 316 8.63 11.50 -8.85
N GLN A 317 9.40 11.46 -9.93
CA GLN A 317 9.08 12.22 -11.13
C GLN A 317 7.77 11.75 -11.76
N ASP A 318 7.59 10.44 -11.93
CA ASP A 318 6.38 9.89 -12.55
C ASP A 318 5.12 10.19 -11.73
N ILE A 319 5.20 10.15 -10.39
CA ILE A 319 4.09 10.56 -9.52
C ILE A 319 3.78 12.06 -9.67
N ARG A 320 4.80 12.93 -9.78
CA ARG A 320 4.60 14.36 -10.01
C ARG A 320 3.94 14.62 -11.37
N GLU A 321 4.38 13.93 -12.41
CA GLU A 321 3.78 14.00 -13.75
C GLU A 321 2.32 13.52 -13.72
N LEU A 322 2.04 12.38 -13.08
CA LEU A 322 0.68 11.89 -12.90
C LEU A 322 -0.21 12.87 -12.14
N LYS A 323 0.28 13.46 -11.06
CA LYS A 323 -0.43 14.49 -10.29
C LYS A 323 -0.80 15.67 -11.18
N TRP A 324 0.16 16.16 -11.97
CA TRP A 324 -0.10 17.24 -12.92
C TRP A 324 -1.15 16.86 -13.98
N ILE A 325 -1.07 15.65 -14.56
CA ILE A 325 -2.05 15.15 -15.54
C ILE A 325 -3.45 15.04 -14.92
N ILE A 326 -3.56 14.50 -13.70
CA ILE A 326 -4.81 14.39 -12.95
C ILE A 326 -5.41 15.78 -12.75
N ASP A 327 -4.60 16.75 -12.33
CA ASP A 327 -5.04 18.12 -12.08
C ASP A 327 -5.58 18.77 -13.35
N ARG A 328 -4.89 18.62 -14.49
CA ARG A 328 -5.36 19.07 -15.80
C ARG A 328 -6.68 18.38 -16.21
N LYS A 329 -6.83 17.09 -15.94
CA LYS A 329 -8.07 16.35 -16.24
C LYS A 329 -9.25 16.81 -15.36
N ILE A 330 -9.00 17.20 -14.12
CA ILE A 330 -10.01 17.76 -13.21
C ILE A 330 -10.43 19.16 -13.68
N GLU A 331 -9.48 20.04 -14.00
CA GLU A 331 -9.74 21.40 -14.44
C GLU A 331 -10.48 21.47 -15.80
N SER A 332 -10.11 20.61 -16.74
CA SER A 332 -10.72 20.58 -18.09
C SER A 332 -12.14 19.98 -18.10
N GLY A 333 -12.72 19.65 -16.95
CA GLY A 333 -14.04 19.00 -16.86
C GLY A 333 -14.04 17.57 -17.46
N GLY A 334 -12.85 17.00 -17.67
CA GLY A 334 -12.64 15.76 -18.41
C GLY A 334 -13.26 15.81 -19.80
N ASP A 335 -12.56 16.42 -20.76
CA ASP A 335 -12.65 16.24 -22.22
C ASP A 335 -12.66 17.59 -22.97
N ASN A 336 -11.47 18.12 -23.27
CA ASN A 336 -11.23 18.74 -24.57
C ASN A 336 -10.20 17.85 -25.28
N HIS A 337 -10.54 17.43 -26.50
CA HIS A 337 -9.81 16.55 -27.41
C HIS A 337 -10.09 15.04 -27.33
N ALA A 338 -11.22 14.67 -27.92
CA ALA A 338 -11.25 13.62 -28.94
C ALA A 338 -11.88 14.22 -30.21
N ALA A 339 -11.06 14.89 -31.01
CA ALA A 339 -11.35 15.24 -32.40
C ALA A 339 -10.00 15.38 -33.10
N GLY A 340 -9.74 14.49 -34.07
CA GLY A 340 -8.50 14.41 -34.84
C GLY A 340 -8.08 12.96 -34.99
#